data_AF-A0A8H3IXF9-F1
#
_entry.id   AF-A0A8H3IXF9-F1
#
_cell.length_a   1.000
_cell.length_b   1.000
_cell.length_c   1.000
_cell.angle_alpha   90.00
_cell.angle_beta   90.00
_cell.angle_gamma   90.00
#
_symmetry.space_group_name_H-M   'P 1'
#
loop_
_entity.id
_entity.type
_entity.pdbx_description
1 polymer ?
#
loop_
_entity_poly.entity_id
_entity_poly.type
_entity_poly.pdbx_seq_one_letter_code
_entity_poly.pdbx_strand_id
1 'polypeptide(L)'
;MSDITIPILSQEGLKNLSLSPPLNMASPYPTVYQIEEMFHNRDTPSLFNTYLADNPDITVVGQDFHMAGNYRSTQAFHDEIYGRMPAFLKEETIRTEVLRVIGGGESAWAAVESVCTAEAKSGE
;
A
#
# COMPACT_ATOMS: atom_id res chain seq x y z
N MET A 1 13.15 12.32 1.89
CA MET A 1 13.16 10.89 1.58
C MET A 1 12.39 10.22 2.71
N SER A 2 11.20 9.72 2.42
CA SER A 2 10.32 9.11 3.40
C SER A 2 10.36 7.61 3.17
N ASP A 3 10.98 6.87 4.09
CA ASP A 3 11.06 5.41 4.01
C ASP A 3 9.71 4.81 4.47
N ILE A 4 8.96 4.25 3.53
CA ILE A 4 7.74 3.48 3.82
C ILE A 4 8.18 2.04 4.11
N THR A 5 8.02 1.61 5.37
CA THR A 5 8.19 0.20 5.76
C THR A 5 6.87 -0.52 5.55
N ILE A 6 6.85 -1.52 4.67
CA ILE A 6 5.64 -2.31 4.33
C ILE A 6 5.60 -3.57 5.21
N PRO A 7 4.54 -3.80 6.02
CA PRO A 7 4.39 -5.03 6.78
C PRO A 7 4.09 -6.25 5.88
N ILE A 8 4.66 -7.39 6.27
CA ILE A 8 4.66 -8.67 5.56
C ILE A 8 3.24 -9.26 5.45
N LEU A 9 2.89 -9.80 4.27
CA LEU A 9 1.55 -10.32 3.91
C LEU A 9 1.15 -11.60 4.65
N SER A 10 -0.17 -11.83 4.78
CA SER A 10 -0.75 -13.11 5.19
C SER A 10 -0.87 -14.10 4.00
N GLN A 11 -0.88 -15.41 4.29
CA GLN A 11 -0.92 -16.47 3.28
C GLN A 11 -2.22 -16.51 2.45
N GLU A 12 -3.30 -15.86 2.91
CA GLU A 12 -4.59 -15.89 2.22
C GLU A 12 -4.65 -14.91 1.04
N GLY A 13 -3.97 -13.76 1.12
CA GLY A 13 -3.89 -12.78 0.03
C GLY A 13 -3.20 -13.31 -1.23
N LEU A 14 -2.23 -14.21 -1.06
CA LEU A 14 -1.45 -14.80 -2.15
C LEU A 14 -2.28 -15.72 -3.07
N LYS A 15 -3.42 -16.26 -2.60
CA LYS A 15 -4.22 -17.23 -3.35
C LYS A 15 -5.10 -16.60 -4.45
N ASN A 16 -5.37 -15.30 -4.38
CA ASN A 16 -6.26 -14.61 -5.32
C ASN A 16 -5.55 -14.03 -6.55
N LEU A 17 -4.21 -14.11 -6.61
CA LEU A 17 -3.39 -13.68 -7.73
C LEU A 17 -3.23 -14.81 -8.76
N SER A 18 -4.27 -15.07 -9.55
CA SER A 18 -4.23 -16.02 -10.66
C SER A 18 -4.17 -15.32 -12.02
N LEU A 19 -3.03 -14.69 -12.35
CA LEU A 19 -2.63 -14.38 -13.73
C LEU A 19 -1.11 -14.57 -13.86
N SER A 20 -0.69 -15.59 -14.61
CA SER A 20 0.70 -16.02 -14.80
C SER A 20 1.53 -15.03 -15.62
N PRO A 21 2.85 -14.88 -15.32
CA PRO A 21 3.87 -15.75 -15.93
C PRO A 21 4.58 -16.61 -14.84
N PRO A 22 5.56 -17.48 -15.17
CA PRO A 22 5.75 -18.77 -14.49
C PRO A 22 5.95 -18.61 -12.97
N LEU A 23 5.10 -19.34 -12.23
CA LEU A 23 5.21 -19.57 -10.80
C LEU A 23 6.62 -20.05 -10.47
N ASN A 24 7.48 -19.15 -10.01
CA ASN A 24 8.61 -19.57 -9.20
C ASN A 24 8.02 -20.03 -7.86
N MET A 25 7.71 -21.33 -7.76
CA MET A 25 7.10 -21.99 -6.59
C MET A 25 8.00 -22.00 -5.33
N ALA A 26 8.96 -21.09 -5.20
CA ALA A 26 10.01 -21.18 -4.18
C ALA A 26 9.88 -20.14 -3.06
N SER A 27 9.11 -19.06 -3.22
CA SER A 27 9.06 -18.01 -2.21
C SER A 27 7.69 -17.84 -1.52
N PRO A 28 7.66 -17.75 -0.18
CA PRO A 28 6.46 -17.39 0.56
C PRO A 28 6.08 -15.90 0.44
N TYR A 29 6.89 -15.06 -0.21
CA TYR A 29 6.63 -13.62 -0.34
C TYR A 29 6.31 -13.22 -1.78
N PRO A 30 5.49 -12.17 -2.00
CA PRO A 30 5.10 -11.76 -3.34
C PRO A 30 6.28 -11.26 -4.15
N THR A 31 6.23 -11.53 -5.45
CA THR A 31 7.20 -11.05 -6.43
C THR A 31 7.10 -9.54 -6.66
N VAL A 32 8.12 -8.95 -7.27
CA VAL A 32 8.13 -7.54 -7.68
C VAL A 32 6.88 -7.17 -8.47
N TYR A 33 6.53 -7.96 -9.48
CA TYR A 33 5.34 -7.73 -10.31
C TYR A 33 4.05 -7.72 -9.48
N GLN A 34 3.91 -8.68 -8.57
CA GLN A 34 2.73 -8.74 -7.69
C GLN A 34 2.66 -7.52 -6.78
N ILE A 35 3.80 -7.05 -6.24
CA ILE A 35 3.88 -5.82 -5.43
C ILE A 35 3.47 -4.60 -6.26
N GLU A 36 3.97 -4.46 -7.49
CA GLU A 36 3.58 -3.38 -8.40
C GLU A 36 2.06 -3.36 -8.63
N GLU A 37 1.45 -4.53 -8.87
CA GLU A 37 -0.01 -4.63 -9.02
C GLU A 37 -0.79 -4.20 -7.76
N MET A 38 -0.26 -4.40 -6.55
CA MET A 38 -0.92 -3.93 -5.31
C MET A 38 -1.02 -2.41 -5.27
N PHE A 39 0.00 -1.71 -5.77
CA PHE A 39 0.07 -0.25 -5.72
C PHE A 39 -0.63 0.41 -6.91
N HIS A 40 -0.66 -0.22 -8.09
CA HIS A 40 -1.44 0.27 -9.22
C HIS A 40 -2.96 0.19 -8.97
N ASN A 41 -3.42 -0.78 -8.17
CA ASN A 41 -4.83 -0.96 -7.85
C ASN A 41 -5.24 -0.34 -6.51
N ARG A 42 -4.41 0.53 -5.91
CA ARG A 42 -4.68 1.13 -4.60
C ARG A 42 -5.98 1.94 -4.54
N ASP A 43 -6.42 2.47 -5.69
CA ASP A 43 -7.69 3.21 -5.83
C ASP A 43 -8.92 2.29 -5.77
N THR A 44 -8.69 0.98 -5.70
CA THR A 44 -9.70 -0.03 -5.35
C THR A 44 -9.38 -0.58 -3.95
N PRO A 45 -9.92 0.01 -2.87
CA PRO A 45 -9.59 -0.38 -1.49
C PRO A 45 -9.73 -1.88 -1.21
N SER A 46 -10.62 -2.56 -1.92
CA SER A 46 -10.83 -4.01 -1.77
C SER A 46 -9.60 -4.82 -2.19
N LEU A 47 -8.85 -4.42 -3.22
CA LEU A 47 -7.69 -5.18 -3.69
C LEU A 47 -6.48 -4.97 -2.77
N PHE A 48 -6.21 -3.73 -2.37
CA PHE A 48 -5.14 -3.42 -1.41
C PHE A 48 -5.33 -4.18 -0.09
N ASN A 49 -6.58 -4.24 0.40
CA ASN A 49 -6.92 -4.98 1.62
C ASN A 49 -6.70 -6.49 1.51
N THR A 50 -6.80 -7.08 0.32
CA THR A 50 -6.52 -8.52 0.15
C THR A 50 -5.05 -8.86 0.41
N TYR A 51 -4.15 -7.89 0.37
CA TYR A 51 -2.72 -8.10 0.56
C TYR A 51 -2.26 -7.83 1.99
N LEU A 52 -3.09 -7.23 2.82
CA LEU A 52 -2.73 -6.95 4.21
C LEU A 52 -2.98 -8.17 5.10
N ALA A 53 -2.15 -8.32 6.13
CA ALA A 53 -2.47 -9.22 7.23
C ALA A 53 -3.75 -8.77 7.96
N ASP A 54 -4.41 -9.66 8.70
CA ASP A 54 -5.66 -9.33 9.40
C ASP A 54 -5.51 -8.15 10.38
N ASN A 55 -4.33 -8.03 11.00
CA ASN A 55 -3.96 -6.94 11.91
C ASN A 55 -2.55 -6.43 11.57
N PRO A 56 -2.40 -5.62 10.50
CA PRO A 56 -1.10 -5.09 10.14
C PRO A 56 -0.69 -4.00 11.13
N ASP A 57 0.61 -3.92 11.41
CA ASP A 57 1.22 -2.78 12.09
C ASP A 57 1.75 -1.81 11.02
N ILE A 58 1.04 -0.71 10.81
CA ILE A 58 1.32 0.28 9.78
C ILE A 58 1.80 1.55 10.45
N THR A 59 2.99 2.02 10.08
CA THR A 59 3.51 3.31 10.55
C THR A 59 3.51 4.31 9.39
N VAL A 60 2.79 5.42 9.57
CA VAL A 60 2.82 6.57 8.67
C VAL A 60 3.73 7.62 9.29
N VAL A 61 4.81 7.96 8.59
CA VAL A 61 5.80 8.93 9.04
C VAL A 61 5.56 10.30 8.39
N GLY A 62 5.65 11.37 9.18
CA GLY A 62 5.56 12.75 8.71
C GLY A 62 5.65 13.71 9.90
N GLN A 63 6.58 14.67 9.86
CA GLN A 63 6.87 15.52 11.02
C GLN A 63 5.73 16.48 11.39
N ASP A 64 4.93 16.91 10.41
CA ASP A 64 3.83 17.86 10.58
C ASP A 64 2.54 17.37 9.91
N PHE A 65 2.41 16.05 9.77
CA PHE A 65 1.27 15.43 9.11
C PHE A 65 0.27 14.93 10.15
N HIS A 66 -0.95 15.46 10.15
CA HIS A 66 -2.01 15.11 11.10
C HIS A 66 -2.51 13.65 10.99
N MET A 67 -2.02 12.92 10.00
CA MET A 67 -2.25 11.50 9.74
C MET A 67 -0.97 10.66 9.94
N ALA A 68 0.09 11.22 10.53
CA ALA A 68 1.25 10.44 10.97
C ALA A 68 0.91 9.69 12.27
N GLY A 69 1.37 8.45 12.38
CA GLY A 69 1.06 7.61 13.53
C GLY A 69 1.32 6.13 13.30
N ASN A 70 0.97 5.33 14.31
CA ASN A 70 1.04 3.88 14.29
C ASN A 70 -0.38 3.30 14.33
N TYR A 71 -0.73 2.49 13.34
CA TYR A 71 -2.05 1.89 13.16
C TYR A 71 -1.93 0.37 13.25
N ARG A 72 -2.66 -0.24 14.18
CA ARG A 72 -2.58 -1.68 14.47
C ARG A 72 -3.69 -2.53 13.83
N SER A 73 -4.48 -1.93 12.94
CA SER A 73 -5.48 -2.62 12.15
C SER A 73 -5.71 -1.89 10.83
N THR A 74 -6.11 -2.64 9.80
CA THR A 74 -6.49 -2.08 8.50
C THR A 74 -7.65 -1.08 8.65
N GLN A 75 -8.61 -1.37 9.53
CA GLN A 75 -9.73 -0.47 9.79
C GLN A 75 -9.26 0.87 10.39
N ALA A 76 -8.39 0.83 11.40
CA ALA A 76 -7.87 2.06 12.02
C ALA A 76 -7.07 2.90 11.01
N PHE A 77 -6.28 2.26 10.16
CA PHE A 77 -5.60 2.92 9.05
C PHE A 77 -6.60 3.55 8.06
N HIS A 78 -7.66 2.84 7.71
CA HIS A 78 -8.66 3.34 6.76
C HIS A 78 -9.44 4.53 7.30
N ASP A 79 -9.92 4.44 8.53
CA ASP A 79 -10.72 5.49 9.17
C ASP A 79 -9.92 6.78 9.30
N GLU A 80 -8.64 6.68 9.66
CA GLU A 80 -7.78 7.82 9.88
C GLU A 80 -7.26 8.42 8.57
N ILE A 81 -6.83 7.59 7.62
CA ILE A 81 -6.29 8.07 6.35
C ILE A 81 -7.41 8.42 5.37
N TYR A 82 -8.21 7.44 4.96
CA TYR A 82 -9.26 7.65 3.96
C TYR A 82 -10.46 8.43 4.49
N GLY A 83 -10.73 8.40 5.80
CA GLY A 83 -11.79 9.21 6.41
C GLY A 83 -11.47 10.70 6.45
N ARG A 84 -10.18 11.09 6.54
CA ARG A 84 -9.77 12.50 6.63
C ARG A 84 -9.38 13.11 5.30
N MET A 85 -8.88 12.31 4.35
CA MET A 85 -8.49 12.77 3.01
C MET A 85 -9.53 13.60 2.26
N PRO A 86 -10.84 13.28 2.30
CA PRO A 86 -11.87 14.09 1.67
C PRO A 86 -11.97 15.52 2.22
N ALA A 87 -11.40 15.85 3.38
CA ALA A 87 -11.42 17.21 3.90
C ALA A 87 -10.55 18.17 3.06
N PHE A 88 -9.45 17.69 2.48
CA PHE A 88 -8.45 18.52 1.80
C PHE A 88 -8.17 18.10 0.35
N LEU A 89 -8.50 16.87 -0.06
CA LEU A 89 -8.37 16.40 -1.44
C LEU A 89 -9.72 16.34 -2.14
N LYS A 90 -9.72 16.60 -3.45
CA LYS A 90 -10.87 16.29 -4.30
C LYS A 90 -11.00 14.76 -4.42
N GLU A 91 -12.23 14.27 -4.31
CA GLU A 91 -12.55 12.86 -4.48
C GLU A 91 -12.01 12.35 -5.84
N GLU A 92 -11.51 11.11 -5.86
CA GLU A 92 -11.04 10.41 -7.08
C GLU A 92 -9.83 11.04 -7.82
N THR A 93 -9.08 11.94 -7.19
CA THR A 93 -7.93 12.61 -7.86
C THR A 93 -6.56 12.01 -7.53
N ILE A 94 -6.52 11.02 -6.65
CA ILE A 94 -5.28 10.42 -6.21
C ILE A 94 -4.80 9.46 -7.28
N ARG A 95 -3.55 9.61 -7.69
CA ARG A 95 -2.87 8.71 -8.62
C ARG A 95 -1.54 8.33 -8.01
N THR A 96 -1.30 7.03 -7.89
CA THR A 96 -0.02 6.48 -7.42
C THR A 96 0.70 5.84 -8.59
N GLU A 97 1.92 6.29 -8.86
CA GLU A 97 2.83 5.69 -9.84
C GLU A 97 3.97 5.00 -9.10
N VAL A 98 4.21 3.72 -9.38
CA VAL A 98 5.36 2.99 -8.82
C VAL A 98 6.59 3.28 -9.66
N LEU A 99 7.64 3.82 -9.04
CA LEU A 99 8.91 4.09 -9.72
C LEU A 99 9.85 2.89 -9.67
N ARG A 100 9.90 2.23 -8.50
CA ARG A 100 10.72 1.03 -8.30
C ARG A 100 10.21 0.21 -7.12
N VAL A 101 10.44 -1.09 -7.21
CA VAL A 101 10.31 -2.04 -6.10
C VAL A 101 11.67 -2.67 -5.84
N ILE A 102 12.08 -2.71 -4.58
CA ILE A 102 13.31 -3.35 -4.10
C ILE A 102 12.91 -4.42 -3.10
N GLY A 103 13.42 -5.65 -3.26
CA GLY A 103 13.04 -6.78 -2.42
C GLY A 103 11.80 -7.50 -2.95
N GLY A 104 11.08 -8.18 -2.05
CA GLY A 104 10.07 -9.17 -2.42
C GLY A 104 10.69 -10.43 -3.02
N GLY A 105 9.85 -11.35 -3.49
CA GLY A 105 10.27 -12.67 -3.92
C GLY A 105 10.97 -13.36 -2.76
N GLU A 106 12.27 -13.64 -2.86
CA GLU A 106 13.04 -14.34 -1.81
C GLU A 106 13.22 -13.53 -0.50
N SER A 107 12.97 -12.22 -0.54
CA SER A 107 13.09 -11.35 0.64
C SER A 107 11.78 -11.21 1.40
N ALA A 108 11.85 -11.33 2.72
CA ALA A 108 10.71 -11.10 3.62
C ALA A 108 10.25 -9.64 3.68
N TRP A 109 10.98 -8.72 3.04
CA TRP A 109 10.70 -7.30 3.02
C TRP A 109 10.69 -6.80 1.58
N ALA A 110 9.97 -5.70 1.36
CA ALA A 110 10.04 -4.93 0.14
C ALA A 110 9.99 -3.43 0.47
N ALA A 111 10.68 -2.63 -0.34
CA ALA A 111 10.57 -1.19 -0.35
C ALA A 111 10.00 -0.78 -1.71
N VAL A 112 8.98 0.08 -1.69
CA VAL A 112 8.34 0.61 -2.89
C VAL A 112 8.57 2.10 -2.90
N GLU A 113 9.23 2.61 -3.93
CA GLU A 113 9.27 4.03 -4.20
C GLU A 113 8.13 4.37 -5.17
N SER A 114 7.32 5.34 -4.79
CA SER A 114 6.19 5.78 -5.59
C SER A 114 6.05 7.30 -5.56
N VAL A 115 5.41 7.81 -6.61
CA VAL A 115 4.95 9.20 -6.69
C VAL A 115 3.45 9.18 -6.51
N CYS A 116 2.96 9.91 -5.52
CA CYS A 116 1.54 10.13 -5.32
C CYS A 116 1.21 11.56 -5.76
N THR A 117 0.29 11.69 -6.71
CA THR A 117 -0.28 12.97 -7.12
C THR A 117 -1.75 13.02 -6.69
N ALA A 118 -2.22 14.18 -6.26
CA ALA A 118 -3.60 14.39 -5.88
C ALA A 118 -3.97 15.85 -6.12
N GLU A 119 -5.25 16.14 -6.37
CA GLU A 119 -5.72 17.52 -6.43
C GLU A 119 -6.25 17.96 -5.07
N ALA A 120 -5.70 19.07 -4.56
CA ALA A 120 -6.26 19.74 -3.39
C ALA A 120 -7.59 20.41 -3.73
N LYS A 121 -8.49 20.51 -2.75
CA LYS A 121 -9.65 21.39 -2.83
C LYS A 121 -9.17 22.85 -2.84
N SER A 122 -9.63 23.65 -3.81
CA SER A 122 -9.21 25.05 -3.93
C SER A 122 -9.78 25.89 -2.78
N GLY A 123 -8.93 26.54 -2.00
CA GLY A 123 -9.33 27.43 -0.90
C GLY A 123 -8.48 27.35 0.37
N GLU A 124 -7.54 26.41 0.44
CA GLU A 124 -6.51 26.30 1.49
C GLU A 124 -5.11 26.15 0.87
#